data_AF-A0A3S3Q552-F1
#
_entry.id   AF-A0A3S3Q552-F1
#
_cell.length_a   1.000
_cell.length_b   1.000
_cell.length_c   1.000
_cell.angle_alpha   90.00
_cell.angle_beta   90.00
_cell.angle_gamma   90.00
#
_symmetry.space_group_name_H-M   'P 1'
#
loop_
_entity.id
_entity.type
_entity.pdbx_description
1 polymer ?
#
loop_
_entity_poly.entity_id
_entity_poly.type
_entity_poly.pdbx_seq_one_letter_code
_entity_poly.pdbx_strand_id
1 'polypeptide(L)'
;MLLRAASAFSLSAHSEAQNLFLSSSSSSSSSSLSPVFPISKRKGGDGMVVMASKEANNKPLTGVIFEPFEEVKKELQMVPVVPQDSLARQRYSIDCEAAVNEQINVEYNVSYVYHALFAYFDRDNVALKGLAKFFKESSAEEREHAEKLMEYQNKRGGRVKLQSIVMPLSEFDHVEKGDALYAMELALSLEKLTNEKLLKLHHVAERSHDVQMTDYIEGEFLAEQVEAIKKISEYVAQLRRVGKGHGVWHFDQMLLNEAPAV
;
A
#
# COMPACT_ATOMS: atom_id res chain seq x y z
N MET A 1 -38.65 36.24 -31.86
CA MET A 1 -39.26 35.43 -30.78
C MET A 1 -38.25 35.44 -29.63
N LEU A 2 -38.33 36.32 -28.61
CA LEU A 2 -39.19 36.28 -27.39
C LEU A 2 -39.21 34.85 -26.79
N LEU A 3 -38.75 34.51 -25.58
CA LEU A 3 -38.68 35.13 -24.23
C LEU A 3 -37.50 34.50 -23.42
N ARG A 4 -36.77 35.18 -22.48
CA ARG A 4 -36.98 35.33 -21.00
C ARG A 4 -37.39 34.02 -20.27
N ALA A 5 -36.97 33.64 -19.06
CA ALA A 5 -36.06 34.13 -18.00
C ALA A 5 -35.95 33.10 -16.84
N ALA A 6 -34.93 33.26 -15.96
CA ALA A 6 -34.90 32.98 -14.49
C ALA A 6 -34.93 31.50 -14.00
N SER A 7 -34.40 31.08 -12.83
CA SER A 7 -33.79 31.77 -11.67
C SER A 7 -33.04 30.77 -10.76
N ALA A 8 -32.17 31.32 -9.91
CA ALA A 8 -31.35 30.68 -8.89
C ALA A 8 -32.12 29.92 -7.79
N PHE A 9 -31.47 28.91 -7.21
CA PHE A 9 -31.77 28.40 -5.87
C PHE A 9 -30.54 28.56 -4.98
N SER A 10 -30.72 29.31 -3.90
CA SER A 10 -29.78 29.53 -2.80
C SER A 10 -29.86 28.38 -1.79
N LEU A 11 -28.71 27.94 -1.27
CA LEU A 11 -28.62 27.10 -0.08
C LEU A 11 -27.77 27.82 0.98
N SER A 12 -28.44 28.24 2.04
CA SER A 12 -27.87 28.65 3.32
C SER A 12 -28.29 27.58 4.32
N ALA A 13 -27.32 27.03 5.06
CA ALA A 13 -27.59 26.26 6.27
C ALA A 13 -26.45 26.54 7.27
N HIS A 14 -26.78 27.34 8.28
CA HIS A 14 -26.08 27.40 9.55
C HIS A 14 -26.47 26.18 10.40
N SER A 15 -25.51 25.62 11.14
CA SER A 15 -25.76 24.76 12.28
C SER A 15 -24.56 24.86 13.24
N GLU A 16 -24.77 25.53 14.37
CA GLU A 16 -23.92 25.50 15.55
C GLU A 16 -24.08 24.17 16.31
N ALA A 17 -22.99 23.65 16.87
CA ALA A 17 -23.04 22.79 18.05
C ALA A 17 -21.71 22.91 18.83
N GLN A 18 -21.84 23.35 20.08
CA GLN A 18 -20.81 23.42 21.11
C GLN A 18 -20.62 22.06 21.79
N ASN A 19 -19.39 21.74 22.23
CA ASN A 19 -19.02 21.25 23.58
C ASN A 19 -17.61 20.61 23.55
N LEU A 20 -16.64 21.23 24.22
CA LEU A 20 -16.15 20.89 25.58
C LEU A 20 -15.44 19.52 25.64
N PHE A 21 -14.10 19.53 25.71
CA PHE A 21 -13.35 18.52 26.45
C PHE A 21 -12.17 19.14 27.19
N LEU A 22 -12.25 19.01 28.52
CA LEU A 22 -11.23 19.32 29.50
C LEU A 22 -10.22 18.17 29.62
N SER A 23 -9.00 18.58 29.94
CA SER A 23 -7.82 17.83 30.34
C SER A 23 -8.02 16.83 31.49
N SER A 24 -7.20 15.77 31.51
CA SER A 24 -6.54 15.32 32.73
C SER A 24 -5.31 14.45 32.46
N SER A 25 -4.16 14.96 32.89
CA SER A 25 -2.90 14.27 33.13
C SER A 25 -2.89 13.63 34.53
N SER A 26 -2.21 12.48 34.71
CA SER A 26 -1.43 12.21 35.93
C SER A 26 -0.49 11.00 35.79
N SER A 27 0.78 11.28 36.05
CA SER A 27 1.91 10.42 36.46
C SER A 27 1.58 9.55 37.70
N SER A 28 2.31 8.50 38.12
CA SER A 28 3.73 8.45 38.50
C SER A 28 4.17 7.04 38.99
N SER A 29 5.45 6.68 38.73
CA SER A 29 6.49 5.95 39.54
C SER A 29 6.13 5.29 40.89
N SER A 30 6.81 4.29 41.49
CA SER A 30 8.04 3.48 41.28
C SER A 30 8.20 2.51 42.51
N SER A 31 8.99 1.41 42.39
CA SER A 31 9.90 0.74 43.41
C SER A 31 9.47 0.57 44.89
N SER A 32 9.82 -0.43 45.72
CA SER A 32 10.66 -1.64 45.72
C SER A 32 10.67 -2.22 47.16
N LEU A 33 10.86 -3.54 47.31
CA LEU A 33 11.47 -4.29 48.45
C LEU A 33 10.80 -4.36 49.86
N SER A 34 10.68 -5.61 50.33
CA SER A 34 10.25 -6.16 51.64
C SER A 34 11.34 -6.04 52.73
N PRO A 35 11.34 -6.77 53.89
CA PRO A 35 10.27 -7.38 54.73
C PRO A 35 10.49 -7.17 56.26
N VAL A 36 9.51 -7.44 57.15
CA VAL A 36 9.76 -7.85 58.57
C VAL A 36 8.57 -8.66 59.14
N PHE A 37 8.86 -9.81 59.76
CA PHE A 37 7.95 -10.62 60.61
C PHE A 37 8.03 -10.17 62.10
N PRO A 38 7.01 -10.43 62.94
CA PRO A 38 7.17 -11.55 63.89
C PRO A 38 5.89 -12.36 64.26
N ILE A 39 6.18 -13.64 64.49
CA ILE A 39 5.59 -14.70 65.35
C ILE A 39 4.38 -14.36 66.25
N SER A 40 3.35 -15.22 66.19
CA SER A 40 2.53 -15.61 67.36
C SER A 40 2.04 -17.07 67.24
N LYS A 41 2.03 -17.77 68.39
CA LYS A 41 1.66 -19.19 68.59
C LYS A 41 0.15 -19.36 68.78
N ARG A 42 -0.46 -20.42 68.22
CA ARG A 42 -1.15 -21.53 68.94
C ARG A 42 -2.06 -22.39 68.04
N LYS A 43 -1.77 -23.69 68.05
CA LYS A 43 -2.64 -24.87 68.34
C LYS A 43 -4.03 -24.97 67.69
N GLY A 44 -4.25 -26.07 66.96
CA GLY A 44 -5.58 -26.64 66.67
C GLY A 44 -5.58 -27.39 65.35
N GLY A 45 -5.61 -28.72 65.41
CA GLY A 45 -5.60 -29.57 64.22
C GLY A 45 -6.94 -29.55 63.49
N ASP A 46 -6.87 -29.58 62.16
CA ASP A 46 -7.84 -30.27 61.34
C ASP A 46 -7.14 -30.74 60.05
N GLY A 47 -7.43 -31.97 59.65
CA GLY A 47 -6.74 -32.65 58.55
C GLY A 47 -7.26 -32.16 57.20
N MET A 48 -6.47 -31.36 56.50
CA MET A 48 -6.70 -31.06 55.08
C MET A 48 -5.73 -31.88 54.23
N VAL A 49 -6.23 -32.96 53.62
CA VAL A 49 -5.52 -33.69 52.56
C VAL A 49 -5.65 -32.88 51.28
N VAL A 50 -4.61 -32.14 50.93
CA VAL A 50 -4.49 -31.46 49.64
C VAL A 50 -4.01 -32.50 48.62
N MET A 51 -4.92 -32.98 47.76
CA MET A 51 -4.51 -33.71 46.56
C MET A 51 -3.97 -32.70 45.54
N ALA A 52 -2.65 -32.65 45.40
CA ALA A 52 -2.03 -32.05 44.24
C ALA A 52 -2.23 -32.99 43.05
N SER A 53 -3.14 -32.63 42.13
CA SER A 53 -3.18 -33.25 40.81
C SER A 53 -1.90 -32.88 40.09
N LYS A 54 -0.92 -33.77 40.18
CA LYS A 54 0.28 -33.75 39.35
C LYS A 54 -0.18 -34.08 37.94
N GLU A 55 -0.55 -33.07 37.15
CA GLU A 55 -0.47 -33.17 35.70
C GLU A 55 1.01 -33.32 35.37
N ALA A 56 1.49 -34.55 35.52
CA ALA A 56 2.80 -34.97 35.10
C ALA A 56 2.76 -34.95 33.58
N ASN A 57 3.21 -33.83 32.99
CA ASN A 57 3.61 -33.79 31.60
C ASN A 57 4.90 -34.64 31.49
N ASN A 58 4.76 -35.96 31.56
CA ASN A 58 5.81 -36.97 31.50
C ASN A 58 6.30 -37.12 30.05
N LYS A 59 6.77 -36.04 29.43
CA LYS A 59 7.64 -36.18 28.25
C LYS A 59 9.04 -36.52 28.76
N PRO A 60 9.60 -37.70 28.43
CA PRO A 60 10.98 -38.00 28.75
C PRO A 60 11.88 -36.91 28.13
N LEU A 61 12.85 -36.40 28.89
CA LEU A 61 13.84 -35.43 28.43
C LEU A 61 14.82 -36.14 27.49
N THR A 62 14.38 -36.42 26.25
CA THR A 62 15.13 -37.20 25.25
C THR A 62 16.24 -36.41 24.57
N GLY A 63 16.42 -35.12 24.88
CA GLY A 63 17.37 -34.25 24.17
C GLY A 63 17.01 -34.04 22.68
N VAL A 64 15.88 -34.58 22.23
CA VAL A 64 15.35 -34.41 20.88
C VAL A 64 14.62 -33.07 20.81
N ILE A 65 15.08 -32.18 19.94
CA ILE A 65 14.61 -30.79 19.83
C ILE A 65 13.64 -30.54 18.67
N PHE A 66 13.56 -31.48 17.71
CA PHE A 66 12.73 -31.38 16.52
C PHE A 66 12.32 -32.80 16.09
N GLU A 67 11.01 -33.03 15.96
CA GLU A 67 10.44 -34.34 15.58
C GLU A 67 9.59 -34.17 14.31
N PRO A 68 10.19 -34.24 13.10
CA PRO A 68 9.54 -33.83 11.86
C PRO A 68 8.18 -34.49 11.63
N PHE A 69 8.08 -35.81 11.87
CA PHE A 69 6.85 -36.56 11.68
C PHE A 69 5.78 -36.30 12.74
N GLU A 70 6.15 -35.82 13.93
CA GLU A 70 5.17 -35.40 14.93
C GLU A 70 4.66 -33.99 14.64
N GLU A 71 5.54 -33.09 14.21
CA GLU A 71 5.20 -31.69 13.94
C GLU A 71 4.41 -31.52 12.64
N VAL A 72 4.72 -32.29 11.60
CA VAL A 72 4.02 -32.23 10.30
C VAL A 72 2.62 -32.85 10.35
N LYS A 73 2.28 -33.69 11.35
CA LYS A 73 0.96 -34.36 11.42
C LYS A 73 -0.20 -33.38 11.31
N LYS A 74 -0.09 -32.22 11.98
CA LYS A 74 -1.12 -31.19 11.93
C LYS A 74 -1.23 -30.58 10.54
N GLU A 75 -0.11 -30.23 9.92
CA GLU A 75 -0.10 -29.65 8.58
C GLU A 75 -0.61 -30.65 7.53
N LEU A 76 -0.23 -31.92 7.64
CA LEU A 76 -0.69 -32.99 6.74
C LEU A 76 -2.22 -33.16 6.78
N GLN A 77 -2.84 -33.04 7.97
CA GLN A 77 -4.29 -33.11 8.11
C GLN A 77 -5.02 -31.86 7.59
N MET A 78 -4.33 -30.71 7.54
CA MET A 78 -4.87 -29.44 7.08
C MET A 78 -4.71 -29.23 5.57
N VAL A 79 -4.03 -30.14 4.86
CA VAL A 79 -3.89 -30.07 3.39
C VAL A 79 -5.29 -30.10 2.75
N PRO A 80 -5.65 -29.07 1.96
CA PRO A 80 -6.99 -29.01 1.38
C PRO A 80 -7.27 -30.17 0.42
N VAL A 81 -8.46 -30.76 0.54
CA VAL A 81 -8.96 -31.85 -0.33
C VAL A 81 -9.90 -31.31 -1.42
N VAL A 82 -10.54 -30.17 -1.16
CA VAL A 82 -11.47 -29.54 -2.11
C VAL A 82 -10.65 -28.97 -3.28
N PRO A 83 -10.95 -29.32 -4.55
CA PRO A 83 -10.14 -28.90 -5.70
C PRO A 83 -10.02 -27.40 -5.90
N GLN A 84 -10.96 -26.63 -5.33
CA GLN A 84 -10.93 -25.18 -5.43
C GLN A 84 -9.94 -24.57 -4.45
N ASP A 85 -9.72 -25.14 -3.27
CA ASP A 85 -8.91 -24.52 -2.24
C ASP A 85 -7.43 -24.50 -2.60
N SER A 86 -6.76 -23.40 -2.23
CA SER A 86 -5.33 -23.25 -2.51
C SER A 86 -4.50 -24.12 -1.57
N LEU A 87 -3.65 -24.96 -2.14
CA LEU A 87 -2.69 -25.79 -1.40
C LEU A 87 -1.53 -24.98 -0.80
N ALA A 88 -1.21 -23.82 -1.38
CA ALA A 88 -0.04 -23.01 -1.01
C ALA A 88 -0.35 -21.96 0.05
N ARG A 89 -1.63 -21.66 0.32
CA ARG A 89 -2.01 -20.53 1.18
C ARG A 89 -1.63 -20.80 2.63
N GLN A 90 -0.64 -20.08 3.13
CA GLN A 90 -0.17 -20.17 4.51
C GLN A 90 -0.02 -18.77 5.12
N ARG A 91 -0.68 -18.55 6.26
CA ARG A 91 -0.66 -17.28 7.02
C ARG A 91 -0.88 -16.04 6.15
N TYR A 92 -1.75 -16.15 5.15
CA TYR A 92 -2.09 -15.07 4.23
C TYR A 92 -3.56 -14.69 4.44
N SER A 93 -3.77 -13.59 5.17
CA SER A 93 -5.10 -13.18 5.60
C SER A 93 -5.98 -12.77 4.41
N ILE A 94 -7.31 -12.79 4.62
CA ILE A 94 -8.25 -12.29 3.61
C ILE A 94 -8.10 -10.78 3.37
N ASP A 95 -7.67 -10.05 4.39
CA ASP A 95 -7.43 -8.60 4.32
C ASP A 95 -6.20 -8.31 3.44
N CYS A 96 -5.12 -9.07 3.60
CA CYS A 96 -3.95 -8.99 2.72
C CYS A 96 -4.32 -9.31 1.27
N GLU A 97 -5.05 -10.40 1.04
CA GLU A 97 -5.52 -10.78 -0.30
C GLU A 97 -6.37 -9.68 -0.94
N ALA A 98 -7.29 -9.08 -0.19
CA ALA A 98 -8.12 -7.98 -0.67
C ALA A 98 -7.30 -6.72 -0.98
N ALA A 99 -6.35 -6.37 -0.10
CA ALA A 99 -5.51 -5.20 -0.28
C ALA A 99 -4.57 -5.33 -1.49
N VAL A 100 -4.00 -6.52 -1.73
CA VAL A 100 -3.21 -6.77 -2.96
C VAL A 100 -4.08 -6.61 -4.21
N ASN A 101 -5.33 -7.09 -4.19
CA ASN A 101 -6.26 -6.87 -5.31
C ASN A 101 -6.62 -5.39 -5.52
N GLU A 102 -6.74 -4.60 -4.46
CA GLU A 102 -6.91 -3.14 -4.59
C GLU A 102 -5.68 -2.51 -5.24
N GLN A 103 -4.47 -2.87 -4.79
CA GLN A 103 -3.24 -2.30 -5.35
C GLN A 103 -3.03 -2.70 -6.82
N ILE A 104 -3.33 -3.95 -7.21
CA ILE A 104 -3.33 -4.37 -8.62
C ILE A 104 -4.18 -3.42 -9.47
N ASN A 105 -5.36 -3.03 -8.97
CA ASN A 105 -6.23 -2.10 -9.68
C ASN A 105 -5.67 -0.68 -9.68
N VAL A 106 -4.98 -0.22 -8.63
CA VAL A 106 -4.28 1.07 -8.62
C VAL A 106 -3.27 1.10 -9.77
N GLU A 107 -2.35 0.14 -9.85
CA GLU A 107 -1.31 0.12 -10.89
C GLU A 107 -1.90 0.05 -12.31
N TYR A 108 -2.94 -0.78 -12.51
CA TYR A 108 -3.65 -0.82 -13.81
C TYR A 108 -4.30 0.52 -14.19
N ASN A 109 -4.87 1.26 -13.23
CA ASN A 109 -5.45 2.57 -13.52
C ASN A 109 -4.36 3.60 -13.84
N VAL A 110 -3.23 3.59 -13.13
CA VAL A 110 -2.10 4.48 -13.43
C VAL A 110 -1.51 4.16 -14.80
N SER A 111 -1.30 2.88 -15.13
CA SER A 111 -0.91 2.43 -16.47
C SER A 111 -1.83 3.00 -17.56
N TYR A 112 -3.14 2.96 -17.33
CA TYR A 112 -4.11 3.45 -18.31
C TYR A 112 -4.12 4.99 -18.45
N VAL A 113 -3.89 5.71 -17.35
CA VAL A 113 -3.71 7.17 -17.37
C VAL A 113 -2.44 7.56 -18.13
N TYR A 114 -1.31 6.85 -17.90
CA TYR A 114 -0.09 7.08 -18.68
C TYR A 114 -0.27 6.76 -20.16
N HIS A 115 -1.06 5.75 -20.49
CA HIS A 115 -1.40 5.47 -21.88
C HIS A 115 -2.18 6.63 -22.54
N ALA A 116 -3.10 7.26 -21.79
CA ALA A 116 -3.85 8.41 -22.26
C ALA A 116 -2.95 9.65 -22.46
N LEU A 117 -1.98 9.87 -21.56
CA LEU A 117 -0.96 10.90 -21.70
C LEU A 117 -0.10 10.67 -22.96
N PHE A 118 0.35 9.43 -23.19
CA PHE A 118 1.03 9.05 -24.43
C PHE A 118 0.19 9.42 -25.66
N ALA A 119 -1.08 9.01 -25.69
CA ALA A 119 -1.96 9.25 -26.83
C ALA A 119 -2.20 10.75 -27.09
N TYR A 120 -2.14 11.60 -26.06
CA TYR A 120 -2.21 13.05 -26.20
C TYR A 120 -0.92 13.64 -26.81
N PHE A 121 0.26 13.27 -26.29
CA PHE A 121 1.53 13.83 -26.75
C PHE A 121 1.97 13.32 -28.14
N ASP A 122 1.47 12.16 -28.57
CA ASP A 122 1.72 11.59 -29.91
C ASP A 122 0.88 12.26 -31.02
N ARG A 123 -0.07 13.13 -30.68
CA ARG A 123 -0.85 13.88 -31.68
C ARG A 123 0.06 14.78 -32.52
N ASP A 124 -0.22 14.88 -33.82
CA ASP A 124 0.60 15.66 -34.77
C ASP A 124 0.64 17.16 -34.44
N ASN A 125 -0.40 17.69 -33.79
CA ASN A 125 -0.51 19.09 -33.39
C ASN A 125 0.07 19.37 -32.00
N VAL A 126 0.51 18.35 -31.25
CA VAL A 126 1.26 18.48 -29.98
C VAL A 126 2.75 18.18 -30.23
N ALA A 127 3.03 17.05 -30.86
CA ALA A 127 4.35 16.68 -31.41
C ALA A 127 5.53 16.70 -30.41
N LEU A 128 5.29 16.34 -29.14
CA LEU A 128 6.34 16.17 -28.11
C LEU A 128 6.68 14.69 -27.97
N LYS A 129 7.58 14.22 -28.83
CA LYS A 129 7.88 12.79 -29.01
C LYS A 129 8.61 12.18 -27.82
N GLY A 130 9.44 12.96 -27.12
CA GLY A 130 10.11 12.51 -25.90
C GLY A 130 9.11 12.22 -24.79
N LEU A 131 8.15 13.11 -24.57
CA LEU A 131 7.07 12.92 -23.60
C LEU A 131 6.15 11.77 -24.02
N ALA A 132 5.80 11.66 -25.30
CA ALA A 132 5.01 10.53 -25.80
C ALA A 132 5.72 9.19 -25.54
N LYS A 133 7.02 9.09 -25.84
CA LYS A 133 7.84 7.91 -25.55
C LYS A 133 7.86 7.61 -24.05
N PHE A 134 8.17 8.60 -23.23
CA PHE A 134 8.24 8.46 -21.77
C PHE A 134 6.93 7.90 -21.20
N PHE A 135 5.78 8.52 -21.50
CA PHE A 135 4.50 8.04 -20.97
C PHE A 135 4.07 6.68 -21.52
N LYS A 136 4.51 6.32 -22.73
CA LYS A 136 4.29 4.98 -23.27
C LYS A 136 5.10 3.93 -22.52
N GLU A 137 6.34 4.23 -22.20
CA GLU A 137 7.22 3.36 -21.41
C GLU A 137 6.70 3.24 -19.97
N SER A 138 6.36 4.35 -19.32
CA SER A 138 5.74 4.34 -17.97
C SER A 138 4.42 3.58 -17.93
N SER A 139 3.58 3.69 -18.97
CA SER A 139 2.35 2.89 -19.06
C SER A 139 2.64 1.38 -19.06
N ALA A 140 3.71 0.95 -19.73
CA ALA A 140 4.12 -0.45 -19.75
C ALA A 140 4.69 -0.88 -18.39
N GLU A 141 5.55 -0.07 -17.78
CA GLU A 141 6.15 -0.30 -16.46
C GLU A 141 5.07 -0.47 -15.37
N GLU A 142 4.06 0.41 -15.30
CA GLU A 142 2.97 0.27 -14.33
C GLU A 142 2.11 -0.98 -14.55
N ARG A 143 2.00 -1.43 -15.81
CA ARG A 143 1.34 -2.68 -16.09
C ARG A 143 2.17 -3.88 -15.60
N GLU A 144 3.49 -3.81 -15.73
CA GLU A 144 4.40 -4.81 -15.15
C GLU A 144 4.32 -4.82 -13.62
N HIS A 145 4.18 -3.67 -12.95
CA HIS A 145 3.90 -3.59 -11.51
C HIS A 145 2.61 -4.32 -11.13
N ALA A 146 1.53 -4.09 -11.89
CA ALA A 146 0.26 -4.79 -11.68
C ALA A 146 0.42 -6.32 -11.85
N GLU A 147 1.12 -6.76 -12.89
CA GLU A 147 1.39 -8.16 -13.17
C GLU A 147 2.27 -8.81 -12.08
N LYS A 148 3.29 -8.10 -11.57
CA LYS A 148 4.14 -8.54 -10.45
C LYS A 148 3.30 -8.82 -9.20
N LEU A 149 2.34 -7.95 -8.87
CA LEU A 149 1.39 -8.16 -7.77
C LEU A 149 0.41 -9.32 -8.02
N MET A 150 -0.03 -9.53 -9.26
CA MET A 150 -0.87 -10.67 -9.64
C MET A 150 -0.14 -12.01 -9.45
N GLU A 151 1.13 -12.07 -9.86
CA GLU A 151 1.98 -13.22 -9.64
C GLU A 151 2.21 -13.47 -8.14
N TYR A 152 2.47 -12.41 -7.37
CA TYR A 152 2.62 -12.48 -5.92
C TYR A 152 1.34 -13.00 -5.24
N GLN A 153 0.18 -12.49 -5.62
CA GLN A 153 -1.13 -12.93 -5.12
C GLN A 153 -1.29 -14.45 -5.30
N ASN A 154 -0.99 -14.96 -6.50
CA ASN A 154 -1.08 -16.39 -6.80
C ASN A 154 0.00 -17.20 -6.06
N LYS A 155 1.22 -16.67 -5.92
CA LYS A 155 2.32 -17.29 -5.16
C LYS A 155 1.94 -17.51 -3.69
N ARG A 156 1.22 -16.57 -3.08
CA ARG A 156 0.70 -16.67 -1.70
C ARG A 156 -0.59 -17.50 -1.58
N GLY A 157 -1.08 -18.05 -2.69
CA GLY A 157 -2.31 -18.85 -2.72
C GLY A 157 -3.59 -18.02 -2.59
N GLY A 158 -3.51 -16.71 -2.80
CA GLY A 158 -4.68 -15.85 -2.98
C GLY A 158 -5.24 -15.95 -4.39
N ARG A 159 -6.34 -15.23 -4.64
CA ARG A 159 -6.98 -15.14 -5.94
C ARG A 159 -6.99 -13.73 -6.44
N VAL A 160 -6.48 -13.55 -7.66
CA VAL A 160 -6.59 -12.28 -8.38
C VAL A 160 -8.06 -12.01 -8.72
N LYS A 161 -8.51 -10.80 -8.42
CA LYS A 161 -9.83 -10.28 -8.77
C LYS A 161 -9.67 -8.93 -9.45
N LEU A 162 -9.52 -8.94 -10.78
CA LEU A 162 -9.44 -7.72 -11.58
C LEU A 162 -10.74 -6.91 -11.46
N GLN A 163 -10.60 -5.60 -11.28
CA GLN A 163 -11.70 -4.66 -11.14
C GLN A 163 -11.82 -3.78 -12.38
N SER A 164 -12.84 -2.91 -12.39
CA SER A 164 -13.03 -1.94 -13.46
C SER A 164 -11.95 -0.87 -13.44
N ILE A 165 -11.44 -0.53 -14.62
CA ILE A 165 -10.57 0.62 -14.86
C ILE A 165 -11.44 1.78 -15.31
N VAL A 166 -11.28 2.95 -14.68
CA VAL A 166 -12.09 4.13 -15.02
C VAL A 166 -11.57 4.79 -16.29
N MET A 167 -12.46 5.44 -17.04
CA MET A 167 -12.07 6.22 -18.22
C MET A 167 -11.18 7.40 -17.80
N PRO A 168 -9.94 7.51 -18.32
CA PRO A 168 -9.05 8.60 -17.98
C PRO A 168 -9.44 9.88 -18.73
N LEU A 169 -8.84 11.00 -18.31
CA LEU A 169 -8.87 12.23 -19.11
C LEU A 169 -8.12 12.01 -20.44
N SER A 170 -8.52 12.76 -21.47
CA SER A 170 -7.93 12.67 -22.81
C SER A 170 -7.31 13.98 -23.31
N GLU A 171 -7.59 15.09 -22.62
CA GLU A 171 -7.02 16.41 -22.92
C GLU A 171 -6.17 16.87 -21.74
N PHE A 172 -4.97 17.35 -22.06
CA PHE A 172 -3.97 17.78 -21.08
C PHE A 172 -3.39 19.15 -21.43
N ASP A 173 -4.09 19.94 -22.25
CA ASP A 173 -3.73 21.32 -22.52
C ASP A 173 -3.92 22.17 -21.26
N HIS A 174 -3.02 23.11 -21.03
CA HIS A 174 -3.11 23.99 -19.86
C HIS A 174 -2.56 25.37 -20.17
N VAL A 175 -3.42 26.38 -20.12
CA VAL A 175 -3.11 27.76 -20.53
C VAL A 175 -1.90 28.34 -19.77
N GLU A 176 -1.91 28.24 -18.44
CA GLU A 176 -0.86 28.84 -17.60
C GLU A 176 0.45 28.05 -17.63
N LYS A 177 0.39 26.72 -17.44
CA LYS A 177 1.57 25.86 -17.30
C LYS A 177 2.17 25.41 -18.62
N GLY A 178 1.36 25.32 -19.67
CA GLY A 178 1.67 24.49 -20.84
C GLY A 178 1.37 23.02 -20.56
N ASP A 179 1.17 22.25 -21.61
CA ASP A 179 0.84 20.83 -21.58
C ASP A 179 1.95 19.98 -20.93
N ALA A 180 3.21 20.17 -21.32
CA ALA A 180 4.34 19.39 -20.82
C ALA A 180 4.52 19.50 -19.30
N LEU A 181 4.51 20.72 -18.77
CA LEU A 181 4.65 20.95 -17.32
C LEU A 181 3.42 20.44 -16.57
N TYR A 182 2.22 20.67 -17.09
CA TYR A 182 1.00 20.16 -16.47
C TYR A 182 0.99 18.63 -16.38
N ALA A 183 1.33 17.95 -17.47
CA ALA A 183 1.42 16.49 -17.50
C ALA A 183 2.46 15.92 -16.52
N MET A 184 3.65 16.53 -16.43
CA MET A 184 4.67 16.08 -15.47
C MET A 184 4.27 16.35 -14.02
N GLU A 185 3.56 17.44 -13.72
CA GLU A 185 3.01 17.67 -12.39
C GLU A 185 1.86 16.70 -12.05
N LEU A 186 1.05 16.32 -13.04
CA LEU A 186 0.03 15.29 -12.90
C LEU A 186 0.68 13.92 -12.62
N ALA A 187 1.68 13.54 -13.41
CA ALA A 187 2.47 12.31 -13.21
C ALA A 187 3.09 12.26 -11.81
N LEU A 188 3.74 13.35 -11.38
CA LEU A 188 4.30 13.45 -10.02
C LEU A 188 3.23 13.27 -8.93
N SER A 189 2.02 13.78 -9.16
CA SER A 189 0.92 13.64 -8.22
C SER A 189 0.37 12.22 -8.18
N LEU A 190 0.33 11.54 -9.34
CA LEU A 190 -0.04 10.13 -9.44
C LEU A 190 0.96 9.24 -8.71
N GLU A 191 2.27 9.41 -8.95
CA GLU A 191 3.31 8.63 -8.26
C GLU A 191 3.25 8.78 -6.74
N LYS A 192 3.01 10.01 -6.25
CA LYS A 192 2.84 10.23 -4.81
C LYS A 192 1.58 9.56 -4.26
N LEU A 193 0.48 9.57 -5.03
CA LEU A 193 -0.75 8.89 -4.65
C LEU A 193 -0.56 7.37 -4.64
N THR A 194 0.12 6.80 -5.63
CA THR A 194 0.48 5.37 -5.68
C THR A 194 1.34 5.00 -4.48
N ASN A 195 2.33 5.81 -4.14
CA ASN A 195 3.14 5.61 -2.93
C ASN A 195 2.28 5.61 -1.65
N GLU A 196 1.35 6.55 -1.49
CA GLU A 196 0.42 6.54 -0.35
C GLU A 196 -0.44 5.26 -0.31
N LYS A 197 -0.78 4.69 -1.47
CA LYS A 197 -1.51 3.43 -1.57
C LYS A 197 -0.63 2.23 -1.22
N LEU A 198 0.63 2.20 -1.66
CA LEU A 198 1.62 1.20 -1.28
C LEU A 198 1.90 1.21 0.23
N LEU A 199 2.01 2.39 0.84
CA LEU A 199 2.18 2.52 2.30
C LEU A 199 0.96 2.00 3.07
N LYS A 200 -0.25 2.18 2.53
CA LYS A 200 -1.47 1.59 3.11
C LYS A 200 -1.48 0.07 2.97
N LEU A 201 -1.07 -0.45 1.81
CA LEU A 201 -0.92 -1.89 1.57
C LEU A 201 0.08 -2.51 2.58
N HIS A 202 1.23 -1.86 2.75
CA HIS A 202 2.26 -2.23 3.72
C HIS A 202 1.70 -2.27 5.14
N HIS A 203 0.96 -1.24 5.55
CA HIS A 203 0.34 -1.21 6.87
C HIS A 203 -0.68 -2.35 7.11
N VAL A 204 -1.41 -2.79 6.06
CA VAL A 204 -2.29 -3.96 6.15
C VAL A 204 -1.50 -5.25 6.39
N ALA A 205 -0.34 -5.39 5.72
CA ALA A 205 0.57 -6.52 5.95
C ALA A 205 1.12 -6.53 7.38
N GLU A 206 1.59 -5.38 7.88
CA GLU A 206 2.09 -5.25 9.26
C GLU A 206 1.02 -5.61 10.30
N ARG A 207 -0.19 -5.07 10.14
CA ARG A 207 -1.32 -5.34 11.05
C ARG A 207 -1.76 -6.80 11.03
N SER A 208 -1.60 -7.46 9.88
CA SER A 208 -1.87 -8.90 9.74
C SER A 208 -0.69 -9.78 10.19
N HIS A 209 0.41 -9.18 10.64
CA HIS A 209 1.67 -9.85 10.97
C HIS A 209 2.22 -10.70 9.79
N ASP A 210 1.98 -10.26 8.55
CA ASP A 210 2.48 -10.93 7.35
C ASP A 210 3.87 -10.39 6.96
N VAL A 211 4.88 -10.92 7.65
CA VAL A 211 6.27 -10.46 7.53
C VAL A 211 6.80 -10.56 6.09
N GLN A 212 6.40 -11.59 5.34
CA GLN A 212 6.88 -11.79 3.98
C GLN A 212 6.23 -10.81 3.00
N MET A 213 4.96 -10.47 3.21
CA MET A 213 4.30 -9.43 2.41
C MET A 213 4.87 -8.04 2.67
N THR A 214 5.17 -7.72 3.94
CA THR A 214 5.86 -6.49 4.31
C THR A 214 7.20 -6.35 3.58
N ASP A 215 8.06 -7.37 3.67
CA ASP A 215 9.36 -7.43 2.98
C ASP A 215 9.23 -7.31 1.44
N TYR A 216 8.27 -8.02 0.86
CA TYR A 216 8.02 -7.97 -0.59
C TYR A 216 7.63 -6.55 -1.06
N ILE A 217 6.76 -5.85 -0.32
CA ILE A 217 6.35 -4.48 -0.67
C ILE A 217 7.52 -3.50 -0.54
N GLU A 218 8.33 -3.64 0.52
CA GLU A 218 9.50 -2.81 0.75
C GLU A 218 10.54 -2.97 -0.36
N GLY A 219 10.89 -4.21 -0.69
CA GLY A 219 11.94 -4.53 -1.65
C GLY A 219 11.57 -4.26 -3.10
N GLU A 220 10.33 -4.59 -3.49
CA GLU A 220 9.94 -4.58 -4.90
C GLU A 220 9.18 -3.33 -5.35
N PHE A 221 8.70 -2.48 -4.42
CA PHE A 221 7.87 -1.32 -4.79
C PHE A 221 8.30 -0.03 -4.08
N LEU A 222 8.44 -0.01 -2.74
CA LEU A 222 8.67 1.24 -2.02
C LEU A 222 10.00 1.91 -2.38
N ALA A 223 11.06 1.12 -2.63
CA ALA A 223 12.33 1.65 -3.07
C ALA A 223 12.25 2.26 -4.49
N GLU A 224 11.65 1.53 -5.43
CA GLU A 224 11.45 1.98 -6.82
C GLU A 224 10.59 3.25 -6.88
N GLN A 225 9.53 3.29 -6.07
CA GLN A 225 8.60 4.41 -6.01
C GLN A 225 9.25 5.72 -5.56
N VAL A 226 10.22 5.66 -4.62
CA VAL A 226 10.97 6.85 -4.17
C VAL A 226 11.85 7.40 -5.29
N GLU A 227 12.51 6.53 -6.05
CA GLU A 227 13.32 6.94 -7.20
C GLU A 227 12.46 7.51 -8.33
N ALA A 228 11.31 6.90 -8.62
CA ALA A 228 10.34 7.42 -9.59
C ALA A 228 9.85 8.83 -9.21
N ILE A 229 9.45 9.05 -7.95
CA ILE A 229 9.01 10.37 -7.45
C ILE A 229 10.12 11.41 -7.61
N LYS A 230 11.37 11.05 -7.30
CA LYS A 230 12.52 11.94 -7.44
C LYS A 230 12.77 12.28 -8.90
N LYS A 231 12.80 11.29 -9.80
CA LYS A 231 13.00 11.45 -11.24
C LYS A 231 11.98 12.42 -11.84
N ILE A 232 10.68 12.21 -11.58
CA ILE A 232 9.64 13.10 -12.11
C ILE A 232 9.71 14.49 -11.46
N SER A 233 10.09 14.59 -10.18
CA SER A 233 10.31 15.89 -9.52
C SER A 233 11.42 16.70 -10.22
N GLU A 234 12.49 16.04 -10.64
CA GLU A 234 13.59 16.68 -11.39
C GLU A 234 13.11 17.15 -12.77
N TYR A 235 12.27 16.38 -13.47
CA TYR A 235 11.63 16.82 -14.72
C TYR A 235 10.74 18.04 -14.54
N VAL A 236 9.90 18.06 -13.50
CA VAL A 236 9.07 19.23 -13.16
C VAL A 236 9.95 20.46 -12.89
N ALA A 237 11.05 20.30 -12.14
CA ALA A 237 11.97 21.40 -11.86
C ALA A 237 12.67 21.92 -13.13
N GLN A 238 13.07 21.03 -14.04
CA GLN A 238 13.68 21.39 -15.32
C GLN A 238 12.69 22.13 -16.22
N LEU A 239 11.47 21.62 -16.37
CA LEU A 239 10.41 22.25 -17.18
C LEU A 239 10.07 23.66 -16.67
N ARG A 240 9.97 23.84 -15.35
CA ARG A 240 9.80 25.18 -14.74
C ARG A 240 10.96 26.12 -15.02
N ARG A 241 12.19 25.58 -15.08
CA ARG A 241 13.41 26.37 -15.33
C ARG A 241 13.53 26.81 -16.79
N VAL A 242 13.26 25.92 -17.73
CA VAL A 242 13.42 26.20 -19.17
C VAL A 242 12.25 26.99 -19.75
N GLY A 243 11.07 26.91 -19.12
CA GLY A 243 9.87 27.63 -19.56
C GLY A 243 9.27 27.11 -20.87
N LYS A 244 8.14 27.70 -21.27
CA LYS A 244 7.36 27.29 -22.45
C LYS A 244 8.09 27.56 -23.78
N GLY A 245 7.59 26.94 -24.86
CA GLY A 245 8.13 27.14 -26.21
C GLY A 245 9.43 26.38 -26.43
N HIS A 246 10.50 27.08 -26.82
CA HIS A 246 11.78 26.43 -27.16
C HIS A 246 12.39 25.63 -25.99
N GLY A 247 12.18 26.08 -24.74
CA GLY A 247 12.64 25.36 -23.55
C GLY A 247 12.01 23.97 -23.42
N VAL A 248 10.68 23.89 -23.49
CA VAL A 248 9.93 22.61 -23.51
C VAL A 248 10.38 21.73 -24.67
N TRP A 249 10.50 22.28 -25.88
CA TRP A 249 10.97 21.50 -27.03
C TRP A 249 12.36 20.91 -26.79
N HIS A 250 13.31 21.67 -26.24
CA HIS A 250 14.65 21.16 -25.96
C HIS A 250 14.63 20.10 -24.84
N PHE A 251 13.81 20.30 -23.80
CA PHE A 251 13.58 19.28 -22.78
C PHE A 251 13.02 17.98 -23.38
N ASP A 252 12.04 18.07 -24.28
CA ASP A 252 11.47 16.92 -24.97
C ASP A 252 12.53 16.16 -25.80
N GLN A 253 13.41 16.89 -26.49
CA GLN A 253 14.52 16.28 -27.21
C GLN A 253 15.52 15.59 -26.27
N MET A 254 15.78 16.14 -25.08
CA MET A 254 16.60 15.47 -24.06
C MET A 254 15.93 14.17 -23.61
N LEU A 255 14.64 14.21 -23.26
CA LEU A 255 13.87 13.06 -22.80
C LEU A 255 13.77 11.96 -23.88
N LEU A 256 13.62 12.34 -25.15
CA LEU A 256 13.59 11.40 -26.27
C LEU A 256 14.88 10.57 -26.39
N ASN A 257 16.02 11.22 -26.13
CA ASN A 257 17.35 10.62 -26.25
C ASN A 257 17.85 10.02 -24.93
N GLU A 258 17.11 10.17 -23.83
CA GLU A 258 17.41 9.53 -22.57
C GLU A 258 17.31 8.00 -22.76
N ALA A 259 18.36 7.30 -22.35
CA ALA A 259 18.37 5.84 -22.37
C ALA A 259 17.38 5.33 -21.31
N PRO A 260 16.75 4.16 -21.53
CA PRO A 260 15.97 3.52 -20.47
C PRO A 260 16.87 3.33 -19.25
N ALA A 261 16.35 3.65 -18.05
CA ALA A 261 17.05 3.36 -16.81
C ALA A 261 17.27 1.83 -16.75
N VAL A 262 18.52 1.42 -16.55
CA VAL A 262 18.94 0.02 -16.45
C VAL A 262 18.65 -0.51 -15.06
#